data_AF-A0A7V4E768-F1
#
_entry.id   AF-A0A7V4E768-F1
#
_cell.length_a   1.000
_cell.length_b   1.000
_cell.length_c   1.000
_cell.angle_alpha   90.00
_cell.angle_beta   90.00
_cell.angle_gamma   90.00
#
_symmetry.space_group_name_H-M   'P 1'
#
loop_
_entity.id
_entity.type
_entity.pdbx_description
1 polymer ?
#
loop_
_entity_poly.entity_id
_entity_poly.type
_entity_poly.pdbx_seq_one_letter_code
_entity_poly.pdbx_strand_id
1 'polypeptide(L)'
;MVRVCLVQKRRYFDSMFLMQVTQRLRAEPGIQEAAVLMGTPANVQILKNLGFSGPELEGAGPDDLVVAVAGESETQVRQALSRLEEWLTAGRAATAGAPKTLVQALAQLPEANLAVISLPGWYAGREAKSALEHGLNVFLFSSNVPLEEELALKRLARERGLLVMGPDCGTAIIAGVGLGFANAVRRGPVGLIAASGT
;
A
#
# COMPACT_ATOMS: atom_id res chain seq x y z
N MET A 1 4.80 14.89 25.54
CA MET A 1 4.70 14.29 24.19
C MET A 1 6.00 13.56 23.91
N VAL A 2 5.93 12.25 23.67
CA VAL A 2 7.07 11.37 23.40
C VAL A 2 7.04 11.01 21.93
N ARG A 3 8.17 11.14 21.23
CA ARG A 3 8.34 10.75 19.83
C ARG A 3 9.35 9.62 19.73
N VAL A 4 9.00 8.59 18.96
CA VAL A 4 9.86 7.45 18.67
C VAL A 4 9.87 7.24 17.15
N CYS A 5 11.05 7.08 16.57
CA CYS A 5 11.24 6.69 15.18
C CYS A 5 12.20 5.50 15.17
N LEU A 6 11.78 4.38 14.59
CA LEU A 6 12.55 3.15 14.51
C LEU A 6 12.71 2.77 13.05
N VAL A 7 13.91 2.35 12.66
CA VAL A 7 14.19 1.81 11.33
C VAL A 7 14.58 0.35 11.46
N GLN A 8 13.77 -0.53 10.88
CA GLN A 8 14.00 -1.97 10.86
C GLN A 8 14.52 -2.38 9.48
N LYS A 9 15.80 -2.78 9.44
CA LYS A 9 16.49 -3.07 8.18
C LYS A 9 15.93 -4.30 7.48
N ARG A 10 15.79 -4.21 6.15
CA ARG A 10 15.38 -5.32 5.26
C ARG A 10 14.07 -6.01 5.68
N ARG A 11 13.12 -5.23 6.18
CA ARG A 11 11.82 -5.72 6.65
C ARG A 11 10.71 -5.21 5.74
N TYR A 12 10.67 -5.71 4.51
CA TYR A 12 9.69 -5.27 3.51
C TYR A 12 8.25 -5.70 3.85
N PHE A 13 7.32 -4.80 3.56
CA PHE A 13 5.86 -5.00 3.53
C PHE A 13 5.25 -4.17 2.39
N ASP A 14 4.10 -4.58 1.87
CA ASP A 14 3.40 -3.79 0.86
C ASP A 14 2.75 -2.54 1.46
N SER A 15 2.64 -1.48 0.66
CA SER A 15 2.15 -0.18 1.12
C SER A 15 0.70 -0.20 1.60
N MET A 16 -0.17 -1.05 1.02
CA MET A 16 -1.57 -1.10 1.42
C MET A 16 -1.74 -1.74 2.80
N PHE A 17 -1.00 -2.81 3.09
CA PHE A 17 -0.93 -3.40 4.41
C PHE A 17 -0.41 -2.38 5.44
N LEU A 18 0.68 -1.67 5.12
CA LEU A 18 1.23 -0.65 6.01
C LEU A 18 0.28 0.52 6.26
N MET A 19 -0.55 0.90 5.27
CA MET A 19 -1.60 1.90 5.44
C MET A 19 -2.67 1.44 6.43
N GLN A 20 -3.14 0.20 6.32
CA GLN A 20 -4.12 -0.37 7.26
C GLN A 20 -3.56 -0.41 8.68
N VAL A 21 -2.32 -0.87 8.83
CA VAL A 21 -1.62 -0.92 10.11
C VAL A 21 -1.42 0.49 10.70
N THR A 22 -1.04 1.47 9.88
CA THR A 22 -0.89 2.87 10.29
C THR A 22 -2.21 3.44 10.80
N GLN A 23 -3.32 3.20 10.09
CA GLN A 23 -4.63 3.70 10.51
C GLN A 23 -5.06 3.09 11.85
N ARG A 24 -4.79 1.79 12.05
CA ARG A 24 -5.06 1.10 13.31
C ARG A 24 -4.21 1.66 14.45
N LEU A 25 -2.94 1.95 14.18
CA LEU A 25 -2.01 2.53 15.14
C LEU A 25 -2.42 3.96 15.55
N ARG A 26 -2.91 4.77 14.61
CA ARG A 26 -3.44 6.12 14.89
C ARG A 26 -4.71 6.11 15.74
N ALA A 27 -5.46 5.01 15.73
CA ALA A 27 -6.67 4.86 16.54
C ALA A 27 -6.38 4.40 17.98
N GLU A 28 -5.11 4.10 18.32
CA GLU A 28 -4.71 3.67 19.66
C GLU A 28 -4.80 4.83 20.67
N PRO A 29 -5.28 4.59 21.91
CA PRO A 29 -5.40 5.63 22.92
C PRO A 29 -4.07 6.32 23.25
N GLY A 30 -4.06 7.65 23.21
CA GLY A 30 -2.89 8.48 23.53
C GLY A 30 -1.85 8.58 22.42
N ILE A 31 -2.12 8.01 21.24
CA ILE A 31 -1.34 8.26 20.02
C ILE A 31 -1.89 9.50 19.32
N GLN A 32 -1.00 10.45 19.05
CA GLN A 32 -1.34 11.73 18.41
C GLN A 32 -0.92 11.75 16.94
N GLU A 33 0.22 11.15 16.63
CA GLU A 33 0.70 11.00 15.26
C GLU A 33 1.36 9.64 15.12
N ALA A 34 1.11 8.95 14.00
CA ALA A 34 1.76 7.68 13.71
C ALA A 34 1.85 7.44 12.21
N ALA A 35 2.95 6.86 11.77
CA ALA A 35 3.19 6.47 10.40
C ALA A 35 4.07 5.22 10.36
N VAL A 36 3.64 4.22 9.60
CA VAL A 36 4.41 3.01 9.30
C VAL A 36 4.58 2.94 7.79
N LEU A 37 5.81 3.09 7.30
CA LEU A 37 6.10 3.28 5.88
C LEU A 37 7.39 2.53 5.49
N MET A 38 7.54 2.21 4.20
CA MET A 38 8.85 1.83 3.67
C MET A 38 9.76 3.06 3.57
N GLY A 39 11.07 2.89 3.80
CA GLY A 39 12.09 3.94 3.81
C GLY A 39 12.44 4.53 2.43
N THR A 40 11.46 4.74 1.57
CA THR A 40 11.67 5.44 0.29
C THR A 40 11.95 6.92 0.53
N PRO A 41 12.68 7.62 -0.38
CA PRO A 41 12.96 9.05 -0.22
C PRO A 41 11.70 9.90 -0.03
N ALA A 42 10.62 9.60 -0.76
CA ALA A 42 9.34 10.28 -0.63
C ALA A 42 8.72 10.09 0.77
N ASN A 43 8.72 8.86 1.29
CA ASN A 43 8.19 8.56 2.61
C ASN A 43 9.03 9.16 3.74
N VAL A 44 10.36 9.17 3.60
CA VAL A 44 11.27 9.84 4.54
C VAL A 44 10.95 11.33 4.61
N GLN A 45 10.66 11.98 3.48
CA GLN A 45 10.26 13.38 3.48
C GLN A 45 8.91 13.62 4.17
N ILE A 46 7.94 12.71 4.00
CA ILE A 46 6.65 12.76 4.74
C ILE A 46 6.92 12.73 6.25
N LEU A 47 7.77 11.81 6.72
CA LEU A 47 8.10 11.69 8.15
C LEU A 47 8.83 12.92 8.69
N LYS A 48 9.72 13.53 7.90
CA LYS A 48 10.37 14.80 8.23
C LYS A 48 9.35 15.93 8.41
N ASN A 49 8.36 16.02 7.54
CA ASN A 49 7.29 17.02 7.63
C ASN A 49 6.40 16.82 8.88
N LEU A 50 6.25 15.59 9.35
CA LEU A 50 5.56 15.24 10.60
C LEU A 50 6.41 15.49 11.86
N GLY A 51 7.64 15.99 11.71
CA GLY A 51 8.55 16.31 12.81
C GLY A 51 9.37 15.12 13.32
N PHE A 52 9.49 14.04 12.54
CA PHE A 52 10.40 12.94 12.84
C PHE A 52 11.73 13.12 12.09
N SER A 53 12.85 12.97 12.80
CA SER A 53 14.19 13.14 12.25
C SER A 53 15.18 12.25 12.98
N GLY A 54 16.24 11.83 12.29
CA GLY A 54 17.34 11.07 12.89
C GLY A 54 18.24 10.45 11.83
N PRO A 55 19.51 10.15 12.15
CA PRO A 55 20.47 9.61 11.19
C PRO A 55 20.02 8.26 10.60
N GLU A 56 19.32 7.43 11.39
CA GLU A 56 18.79 6.16 10.92
C GLU A 56 17.68 6.33 9.87
N LEU A 57 16.83 7.35 10.04
CA LEU A 57 15.77 7.69 9.09
C LEU A 57 16.36 8.20 7.76
N GLU A 58 17.43 8.99 7.82
CA GLU A 58 18.10 9.52 6.63
C GLU A 58 18.84 8.44 5.85
N GLY A 59 19.34 7.41 6.54
CA GLY A 59 19.93 6.22 5.94
C GLY A 59 18.93 5.08 5.67
N ALA A 60 17.62 5.32 5.76
CA ALA A 60 16.61 4.31 5.44
C ALA A 60 16.51 4.11 3.93
N GLY A 61 16.48 2.85 3.50
CA GLY A 61 16.29 2.46 2.10
C GLY A 61 14.86 1.97 1.82
N PRO A 62 14.53 1.75 0.54
CA PRO A 62 13.20 1.28 0.11
C PRO A 62 12.82 -0.11 0.66
N ASP A 63 13.78 -0.89 1.14
CA ASP A 63 13.57 -2.22 1.75
C ASP A 63 13.50 -2.18 3.29
N ASP A 64 13.67 -1.00 3.89
CA ASP A 64 13.64 -0.81 5.34
C ASP A 64 12.26 -0.36 5.80
N LEU A 65 11.75 -0.97 6.87
CA LEU A 65 10.51 -0.52 7.51
C LEU A 65 10.82 0.63 8.46
N VAL A 66 10.08 1.71 8.35
CA VAL A 66 10.17 2.86 9.24
C VAL A 66 8.89 2.98 10.05
N VAL A 67 9.03 3.02 11.36
CA VAL A 67 7.93 3.17 12.32
C VAL A 67 8.12 4.46 13.08
N ALA A 68 7.22 5.42 12.90
CA ALA A 68 7.23 6.71 13.57
C ALA A 68 5.95 6.86 14.40
N VAL A 69 6.09 7.15 15.70
CA VAL A 69 4.97 7.27 16.64
C VAL A 69 5.21 8.44 17.59
N ALA A 70 4.22 9.30 17.74
CA ALA A 70 4.16 10.36 18.74
C ALA A 70 2.94 10.14 19.64
N GLY A 71 3.14 10.16 20.96
CA GLY A 71 2.08 9.97 21.94
C GLY A 71 2.23 10.83 23.18
N GLU A 72 1.23 10.77 24.06
CA GLU A 72 1.17 11.60 25.28
C GLU A 72 2.20 11.14 26.33
N SER A 73 2.37 9.82 26.47
CA SER A 73 3.28 9.18 27.44
C SER A 73 4.14 8.08 26.81
N GLU A 74 5.28 7.78 27.44
CA GLU A 74 6.16 6.70 27.01
C GLU A 74 5.48 5.33 27.10
N THR A 75 4.63 5.13 28.11
CA THR A 75 3.88 3.88 28.32
C THR A 75 2.92 3.61 27.16
N GLN A 76 2.15 4.62 26.71
CA GLN A 76 1.24 4.47 25.56
C GLN A 76 2.00 4.18 24.27
N VAL A 77 3.11 4.90 24.03
CA VAL A 77 3.95 4.65 22.84
C VAL A 77 4.50 3.22 22.85
N ARG A 78 5.00 2.73 23.99
CA ARG A 78 5.49 1.34 24.13
C ARG A 78 4.38 0.31 23.90
N GLN A 79 3.18 0.54 24.42
CA GLN A 79 2.03 -0.35 24.20
C GLN A 79 1.63 -0.39 22.72
N ALA A 80 1.56 0.77 22.07
CA ALA A 80 1.24 0.88 20.65
C ALA A 80 2.28 0.16 19.77
N LEU A 81 3.58 0.29 20.10
CA LEU A 81 4.65 -0.44 19.40
C LEU A 81 4.56 -1.95 19.60
N SER A 82 4.15 -2.43 20.79
CA SER A 82 3.93 -3.86 21.02
C SER A 82 2.80 -4.41 20.15
N ARG A 83 1.66 -3.71 20.11
CA ARG A 83 0.51 -4.09 19.26
C ARG A 83 0.86 -4.05 17.78
N LEU A 84 1.64 -3.06 17.36
CA LEU A 84 2.14 -2.97 15.99
C LEU A 84 2.92 -4.23 15.61
N GLU A 85 3.84 -4.69 16.45
CA GLU A 85 4.64 -5.88 16.17
C GLU A 85 3.77 -7.14 16.05
N GLU A 86 2.72 -7.26 16.88
CA GLU A 86 1.73 -8.34 16.77
C GLU A 86 0.99 -8.29 15.43
N TRP A 87 0.53 -7.11 14.99
CA TRP A 87 -0.15 -6.96 13.70
C TRP A 87 0.75 -7.28 12.51
N LEU A 88 2.00 -6.80 12.54
CA LEU A 88 3.00 -7.08 11.50
C LEU A 88 3.31 -8.59 11.42
N THR A 89 3.38 -9.27 12.56
CA THR A 89 3.64 -10.71 12.64
C THR A 89 2.43 -11.53 12.20
N ALA A 90 1.23 -11.16 12.65
CA ALA A 90 -0.01 -11.81 12.25
C ALA A 90 -0.27 -11.68 10.74
N GLY A 91 0.01 -10.50 10.15
CA GLY A 91 -0.08 -10.31 8.70
C GLY A 91 0.83 -11.25 7.91
N ARG A 92 2.06 -11.50 8.41
CA ARG A 92 2.98 -12.49 7.80
C ARG A 92 2.51 -13.92 7.99
N ALA A 93 1.91 -14.26 9.12
CA ALA A 93 1.37 -15.59 9.35
C ALA A 93 0.12 -15.86 8.51
N ALA A 94 -0.72 -14.84 8.28
CA ALA A 94 -1.90 -14.95 7.43
C ALA A 94 -1.56 -15.23 5.95
N THR A 95 -0.34 -14.91 5.50
CA THR A 95 0.14 -15.27 4.16
C THR A 95 0.84 -16.64 4.12
N ALA A 96 0.89 -17.38 5.22
CA ALA A 96 1.39 -18.76 5.22
C ALA A 96 0.43 -19.66 4.40
N GLY A 97 0.88 -20.05 3.20
CA GLY A 97 0.07 -20.79 2.22
C GLY A 97 -0.54 -19.91 1.13
N ALA A 98 -0.33 -18.59 1.17
CA ALA A 98 -0.70 -17.71 0.07
C ALA A 98 0.07 -18.07 -1.21
N PRO A 99 -0.56 -17.92 -2.39
CA PRO A 99 0.09 -18.17 -3.66
C PRO A 99 1.29 -17.23 -3.83
N LYS A 100 2.40 -17.76 -4.34
CA LYS A 100 3.63 -16.99 -4.57
C LYS A 100 3.72 -16.39 -5.97
N THR A 101 2.86 -16.82 -6.87
CA THR A 101 2.79 -16.35 -8.25
C THR A 101 1.35 -16.09 -8.66
N LEU A 102 1.16 -15.21 -9.64
CA LEU A 102 -0.16 -14.94 -10.20
C LEU A 102 -0.83 -16.21 -10.73
N VAL A 103 -0.08 -17.09 -11.39
CA VAL A 103 -0.61 -18.36 -11.92
C VAL A 103 -1.12 -19.26 -10.78
N GLN A 104 -0.40 -19.35 -9.67
CA GLN A 104 -0.86 -20.08 -8.48
C GLN A 104 -2.11 -19.43 -7.89
N ALA A 105 -2.18 -18.11 -7.85
CA ALA A 105 -3.34 -17.38 -7.35
C ALA A 105 -4.58 -17.63 -8.21
N LEU A 106 -4.43 -17.59 -9.53
CA LEU A 106 -5.50 -17.89 -10.49
C LEU A 106 -5.94 -19.35 -10.43
N ALA A 107 -5.04 -20.29 -10.13
CA ALA A 107 -5.43 -21.68 -9.90
C ALA A 107 -6.29 -21.84 -8.63
N GLN A 108 -6.07 -21.00 -7.62
CA GLN A 108 -6.85 -21.00 -6.38
C GLN A 108 -8.14 -20.18 -6.48
N LEU A 109 -8.17 -19.15 -7.34
CA LEU A 109 -9.30 -18.25 -7.57
C LEU A 109 -9.53 -18.04 -9.08
N PRO A 110 -10.07 -19.04 -9.81
CA PRO A 110 -10.20 -18.98 -11.27
C PRO A 110 -11.18 -17.91 -11.77
N GLU A 111 -12.11 -17.46 -10.92
CA GLU A 111 -13.12 -16.44 -11.22
C GLU A 111 -12.62 -15.00 -11.02
N ALA A 112 -11.38 -14.82 -10.56
CA ALA A 112 -10.80 -13.50 -10.37
C ALA A 112 -10.88 -12.68 -11.67
N ASN A 113 -11.26 -11.41 -11.55
CA ASN A 113 -11.40 -10.49 -12.70
C ASN A 113 -10.63 -9.17 -12.53
N LEU A 114 -9.92 -9.00 -11.42
CA LEU A 114 -9.20 -7.79 -11.05
C LEU A 114 -7.92 -8.15 -10.27
N ALA A 115 -6.79 -7.59 -10.70
CA ALA A 115 -5.54 -7.59 -9.98
C ALA A 115 -5.32 -6.22 -9.31
N VAL A 116 -5.01 -6.22 -8.02
CA VAL A 116 -4.67 -5.02 -7.25
C VAL A 116 -3.17 -5.05 -6.96
N ILE A 117 -2.42 -4.12 -7.56
CA ILE A 117 -0.96 -4.15 -7.57
C ILE A 117 -0.40 -2.95 -6.80
N SER A 118 0.35 -3.23 -5.74
CA SER A 118 1.03 -2.26 -4.86
C SER A 118 2.54 -2.55 -4.70
N LEU A 119 3.14 -3.18 -5.72
CA LEU A 119 4.58 -3.43 -5.76
C LEU A 119 5.38 -2.16 -6.06
N PRO A 120 6.71 -2.12 -5.82
CA PRO A 120 7.54 -1.02 -6.30
C PRO A 120 7.41 -0.87 -7.83
N GLY A 121 7.38 0.37 -8.35
CA GLY A 121 7.00 0.69 -9.74
C GLY A 121 7.71 -0.14 -10.81
N TRP A 122 9.00 -0.40 -10.62
CA TRP A 122 9.83 -1.19 -11.53
C TRP A 122 9.41 -2.67 -11.67
N TYR A 123 8.73 -3.23 -10.67
CA TYR A 123 8.09 -4.54 -10.77
C TYR A 123 6.62 -4.45 -11.19
N ALA A 124 5.95 -3.37 -10.81
CA ALA A 124 4.51 -3.23 -10.90
C ALA A 124 4.02 -3.29 -12.35
N GLY A 125 4.75 -2.68 -13.29
CA GLY A 125 4.39 -2.72 -14.71
C GLY A 125 4.47 -4.12 -15.32
N ARG A 126 5.51 -4.90 -14.98
CA ARG A 126 5.63 -6.31 -15.38
C ARG A 126 4.47 -7.16 -14.86
N GLU A 127 4.13 -7.03 -13.59
CA GLU A 127 3.02 -7.79 -13.01
C GLU A 127 1.66 -7.34 -13.55
N ALA A 128 1.49 -6.04 -13.85
CA ALA A 128 0.29 -5.53 -14.51
C ALA A 128 0.12 -6.12 -15.92
N LYS A 129 1.20 -6.21 -16.70
CA LYS A 129 1.18 -6.84 -18.01
C LYS A 129 0.78 -8.31 -17.90
N SER A 130 1.39 -9.05 -16.97
CA SER A 130 1.06 -10.45 -16.71
C SER A 130 -0.41 -10.63 -16.36
N ALA A 131 -0.97 -9.76 -15.49
CA ALA A 131 -2.39 -9.77 -15.14
C ALA A 131 -3.30 -9.57 -16.36
N LEU A 132 -2.99 -8.59 -17.22
CA LEU A 132 -3.74 -8.34 -18.45
C LEU A 132 -3.68 -9.52 -19.43
N GLU A 133 -2.51 -10.17 -19.56
CA GLU A 133 -2.33 -11.35 -20.41
C GLU A 133 -3.19 -12.53 -19.95
N HIS A 134 -3.46 -12.62 -18.65
CA HIS A 134 -4.35 -13.61 -18.03
C HIS A 134 -5.82 -13.16 -17.93
N GLY A 135 -6.20 -12.03 -18.53
CA GLY A 135 -7.60 -11.60 -18.61
C GLY A 135 -8.12 -10.81 -17.39
N LEU A 136 -7.23 -10.32 -16.52
CA LEU A 136 -7.62 -9.52 -15.35
C LEU A 136 -7.63 -8.03 -15.69
N ASN A 137 -8.61 -7.30 -15.17
CA ASN A 137 -8.49 -5.84 -15.03
C ASN A 137 -7.38 -5.53 -14.03
N VAL A 138 -6.82 -4.32 -14.09
CA VAL A 138 -5.72 -3.91 -13.20
C VAL A 138 -6.08 -2.62 -12.47
N PHE A 139 -5.95 -2.66 -11.15
CA PHE A 139 -5.82 -1.48 -10.30
C PHE A 139 -4.34 -1.35 -9.88
N LEU A 140 -3.67 -0.35 -10.41
CA LEU A 140 -2.24 -0.12 -10.26
C LEU A 140 -2.02 1.04 -9.28
N PHE A 141 -1.97 0.69 -7.99
CA PHE A 141 -1.68 1.61 -6.90
C PHE A 141 -0.25 2.16 -6.98
N SER A 142 0.67 1.30 -7.44
CA SER A 142 2.08 1.62 -7.58
C SER A 142 2.34 2.88 -8.41
N SER A 143 3.15 3.78 -7.88
CA SER A 143 3.72 4.93 -8.58
C SER A 143 5.06 4.56 -9.23
N ASN A 144 5.63 5.51 -9.99
CA ASN A 144 6.94 5.37 -10.64
C ASN A 144 7.03 4.22 -11.67
N VAL A 145 5.93 3.97 -12.40
CA VAL A 145 5.95 3.17 -13.62
C VAL A 145 6.28 4.10 -14.79
N PRO A 146 7.26 3.78 -15.65
CA PRO A 146 7.60 4.61 -16.80
C PRO A 146 6.39 4.89 -17.71
N LEU A 147 6.34 6.09 -18.29
CA LEU A 147 5.22 6.53 -19.12
C LEU A 147 5.02 5.62 -20.35
N GLU A 148 6.11 5.16 -20.95
CA GLU A 148 6.09 4.23 -22.07
C GLU A 148 5.45 2.89 -21.69
N GLU A 149 5.70 2.43 -20.47
CA GLU A 149 5.13 1.20 -19.92
C GLU A 149 3.64 1.38 -19.59
N GLU A 150 3.26 2.49 -18.95
CA GLU A 150 1.85 2.86 -18.77
C GLU A 150 1.09 2.85 -20.11
N LEU A 151 1.64 3.50 -21.13
CA LEU A 151 1.05 3.56 -22.46
C LEU A 151 0.88 2.17 -23.07
N ALA A 152 1.90 1.31 -22.95
CA ALA A 152 1.86 -0.07 -23.42
C ALA A 152 0.77 -0.88 -22.68
N LEU A 153 0.67 -0.75 -21.36
CA LEU A 153 -0.33 -1.44 -20.54
C LEU A 153 -1.75 -1.01 -20.93
N LYS A 154 -2.01 0.28 -21.06
CA LYS A 154 -3.34 0.79 -21.44
C LYS A 154 -3.74 0.39 -22.86
N ARG A 155 -2.77 0.33 -23.80
CA ARG A 155 -3.02 -0.18 -25.17
C ARG A 155 -3.37 -1.67 -25.15
N LEU A 156 -2.59 -2.49 -24.45
CA LEU A 156 -2.85 -3.92 -24.30
C LEU A 156 -4.22 -4.19 -23.66
N ALA A 157 -4.56 -3.44 -22.61
CA ALA A 157 -5.85 -3.56 -21.96
C ALA A 157 -7.00 -3.25 -22.92
N ARG A 158 -6.88 -2.17 -23.70
CA ARG A 158 -7.87 -1.82 -24.73
C ARG A 158 -8.02 -2.92 -25.79
N GLU A 159 -6.92 -3.49 -26.27
CA GLU A 159 -6.94 -4.59 -27.25
C GLU A 159 -7.65 -5.84 -26.72
N ARG A 160 -7.58 -6.07 -25.40
CA ARG A 160 -8.22 -7.21 -24.73
C ARG A 160 -9.59 -6.92 -24.12
N GLY A 161 -10.10 -5.69 -24.24
CA GLY A 161 -11.35 -5.30 -23.61
C GLY A 161 -11.29 -5.23 -22.08
N LEU A 162 -10.11 -4.94 -21.52
CA LEU A 162 -9.83 -4.82 -20.09
C LEU A 162 -9.58 -3.36 -19.70
N LEU A 163 -9.63 -3.09 -18.39
CA LEU A 163 -9.36 -1.79 -17.79
C LEU A 163 -8.03 -1.79 -17.01
N VAL A 164 -7.26 -0.71 -17.16
CA VAL A 164 -6.11 -0.39 -16.28
C VAL A 164 -6.38 0.95 -15.61
N MET A 165 -6.48 0.93 -14.29
CA MET A 165 -6.58 2.11 -13.43
C MET A 165 -5.21 2.41 -12.84
N GLY A 166 -4.56 3.48 -13.28
CA GLY A 166 -3.22 3.86 -12.85
C GLY A 166 -2.22 3.98 -14.00
N PRO A 167 -0.90 4.03 -13.71
CA PRO A 167 -0.26 3.91 -12.39
C PRO A 167 -0.60 5.07 -11.44
N ASP A 168 -0.15 4.98 -10.19
CA ASP A 168 -0.41 5.97 -9.14
C ASP A 168 -1.91 6.17 -8.87
N CYS A 169 -2.72 5.13 -9.09
CA CYS A 169 -4.15 5.16 -8.78
C CYS A 169 -4.35 4.89 -7.30
N GLY A 170 -4.47 5.95 -6.50
CA GLY A 170 -4.60 5.84 -5.06
C GLY A 170 -5.99 5.37 -4.58
N THR A 171 -7.05 5.59 -5.35
CA THR A 171 -8.43 5.35 -4.89
C THR A 171 -9.32 4.78 -5.99
N ALA A 172 -10.18 3.82 -5.62
CA ALA A 172 -11.37 3.48 -6.39
C ALA A 172 -12.45 2.85 -5.50
N ILE A 173 -13.71 2.97 -5.92
CA ILE A 173 -14.82 2.20 -5.35
C ILE A 173 -15.56 1.52 -6.51
N ILE A 174 -15.42 0.20 -6.63
CA ILE A 174 -16.01 -0.59 -7.72
C ILE A 174 -17.04 -1.53 -7.13
N ALA A 175 -18.29 -1.44 -7.58
CA ALA A 175 -19.40 -2.23 -7.05
C ALA A 175 -19.53 -2.17 -5.50
N GLY A 176 -19.12 -1.06 -4.88
CA GLY A 176 -19.10 -0.87 -3.43
C GLY A 176 -17.89 -1.47 -2.71
N VAL A 177 -16.93 -2.05 -3.42
CA VAL A 177 -15.64 -2.49 -2.88
C VAL A 177 -14.64 -1.34 -3.01
N GLY A 178 -14.08 -0.90 -1.89
CA GLY A 178 -13.01 0.10 -1.86
C GLY A 178 -11.65 -0.50 -2.19
N LEU A 179 -10.90 0.16 -3.06
CA LEU A 179 -9.54 -0.20 -3.46
C LEU A 179 -8.59 0.96 -3.14
N GLY A 180 -7.43 0.65 -2.54
CA GLY A 180 -6.51 1.67 -2.04
C GLY A 180 -7.12 2.52 -0.91
N PHE A 181 -7.03 3.84 -1.02
CA PHE A 181 -7.68 4.78 -0.12
C PHE A 181 -9.16 4.90 -0.48
N ALA A 182 -10.07 4.39 0.35
CA ALA A 182 -11.49 4.48 0.10
C ALA A 182 -12.27 4.85 1.37
N ASN A 183 -13.37 5.57 1.19
CA ASN A 183 -14.30 5.90 2.26
C ASN A 183 -15.57 5.05 2.12
N ALA A 184 -16.20 4.73 3.25
CA ALA A 184 -17.53 4.15 3.24
C ALA A 184 -18.53 5.18 2.69
N VAL A 185 -19.12 4.88 1.54
CA VAL A 185 -20.10 5.74 0.88
C VAL A 185 -21.43 5.00 0.72
N ARG A 186 -22.54 5.74 0.73
CA ARG A 186 -23.86 5.18 0.43
C ARG A 186 -23.94 4.82 -1.05
N ARG A 187 -24.48 3.65 -1.37
CA ARG A 187 -24.80 3.29 -2.76
C ARG A 187 -25.89 4.23 -3.30
N GLY A 188 -25.75 4.62 -4.56
CA GLY A 188 -26.67 5.53 -5.24
C GLY A 188 -26.46 5.53 -6.75
N PRO A 189 -27.22 6.34 -7.49
CA PRO A 189 -27.23 6.33 -8.96
C PRO A 189 -26.08 7.11 -9.60
N VAL A 190 -25.18 7.72 -8.82
CA VAL A 190 -24.11 8.60 -9.30
C VAL A 190 -22.81 7.82 -9.48
N GLY A 191 -22.25 7.86 -10.70
CA GLY A 191 -20.90 7.39 -11.00
C GLY A 191 -19.90 8.54 -11.04
N LEU A 192 -18.70 8.34 -10.50
CA LEU A 192 -17.63 9.33 -10.46
C LEU A 192 -16.36 8.76 -11.10
N ILE A 193 -15.71 9.56 -11.94
CA ILE A 193 -14.40 9.27 -12.52
C ILE A 193 -13.58 10.55 -12.43
N ALA A 194 -12.39 10.45 -11.86
CA ALA A 194 -11.43 11.54 -11.76
C ALA A 194 -10.02 10.99 -11.93
N ALA A 195 -9.12 11.80 -12.49
CA ALA A 195 -7.68 11.53 -12.50
C ALA A 195 -7.01 12.22 -11.30
N SER A 196 -7.65 12.14 -10.13
CA SER A 196 -7.20 12.69 -8.85
C SER A 196 -7.59 11.72 -7.73
N GLY A 197 -6.74 11.63 -6.70
CA GLY A 197 -6.98 10.76 -5.55
C GLY A 197 -7.83 11.37 -4.44
N THR A 198 -7.58 12.64 -4.10
CA THR A 198 -8.28 13.36 -3.02
C THR A 198 -9.35 14.29 -3.55
#